data_AF-A0A084B743-F1
#
_entry.id   AF-A0A084B743-F1
#
_cell.length_a   1.000
_cell.length_b   1.000
_cell.length_c   1.000
_cell.angle_alpha   90.00
_cell.angle_beta   90.00
_cell.angle_gamma   90.00
#
_symmetry.space_group_name_H-M   'P 1'
#
loop_
_entity.id
_entity.type
_entity.pdbx_description
1 polymer ?
#
loop_
_entity_poly.entity_id
_entity_poly.type
_entity_poly.pdbx_seq_one_letter_code
_entity_poly.pdbx_strand_id
1 'polypeptide(L)'
;MFSKSLALAGLVSAASAHILMTNPVPYAGSSSSPLEASGSNYPCQAVSYAADGSVNTYAQGSTQQLAFKGTAVHGGGSCQVSVTTDLEPTVNSVWKVIKSIEGGCPAQGAEGNLGNDANLEVPFKYSFDIPEDLAAGQYVLAWTWFNKIGNREMYMNCAPITVTGSSGSSSALSTLPDMFKANIGNGCSTTEGTDVKFPDAGSVVEQLNGATSVFAAPVGSCATGAPSSGGDSAAGPSAADPQPTASAQPTVPGGVFVTADPSTATSTAAAAPTAAPEQPVEEEPVEEEPIEEEPVVDEPVVETPVDTPAAPVESPTETPSGSQTPGSACSTEGYWNCIGGSAFQRCASGVWSPVQQVAAGTSCTSGISANINFVKRTGGFTHLARHHAMHRSRHAMH
;
A
#
# COMPACT_ATOMS: atom_id res chain seq x y z
N MET A 1 -56.98 3.78 14.31
CA MET A 1 -55.74 3.16 14.80
C MET A 1 -54.71 3.31 13.69
N PHE A 2 -53.72 4.20 13.86
CA PHE A 2 -52.69 4.47 12.87
C PHE A 2 -51.43 3.70 13.28
N SER A 3 -51.10 2.61 12.59
CA SER A 3 -49.79 1.95 12.74
C SER A 3 -48.72 2.82 12.10
N LYS A 4 -47.83 3.37 12.93
CA LYS A 4 -46.58 3.98 12.48
C LYS A 4 -45.57 2.86 12.23
N SER A 5 -45.26 2.58 10.98
CA SER A 5 -44.13 1.74 10.60
C SER A 5 -42.84 2.53 10.84
N LEU A 6 -42.09 2.17 11.89
CA LEU A 6 -40.73 2.66 12.09
C LEU A 6 -39.80 1.78 11.23
N ALA A 7 -39.31 2.33 10.11
CA ALA A 7 -38.24 1.73 9.34
C ALA A 7 -36.91 2.05 10.02
N LEU A 8 -36.31 1.07 10.70
CA LEU A 8 -34.98 1.21 11.29
C LEU A 8 -33.94 0.91 10.20
N ALA A 9 -33.44 1.96 9.55
CA ALA A 9 -32.29 1.86 8.66
C ALA A 9 -31.02 1.71 9.52
N GLY A 10 -30.44 0.50 9.54
CA GLY A 10 -29.14 0.28 10.16
C GLY A 10 -28.05 0.97 9.36
N LEU A 11 -27.40 1.99 9.95
CA LEU A 11 -26.14 2.52 9.45
C LEU A 11 -25.05 1.48 9.70
N VAL A 12 -24.70 0.72 8.66
CA VAL A 12 -23.46 -0.07 8.65
C VAL A 12 -22.30 0.92 8.51
N SER A 13 -21.54 1.11 9.58
CA SER A 13 -20.27 1.82 9.53
C SER A 13 -19.30 1.02 8.67
N ALA A 14 -19.06 1.48 7.44
CA ALA A 14 -18.01 0.96 6.59
C ALA A 14 -16.66 1.40 7.16
N ALA A 15 -16.10 0.63 8.10
CA ALA A 15 -14.71 0.81 8.47
C ALA A 15 -13.85 0.47 7.25
N SER A 16 -13.23 1.50 6.62
CA SER A 16 -12.31 1.29 5.49
C SER A 16 -11.05 0.63 6.01
N ALA A 17 -10.99 -0.69 5.89
CA ALA A 17 -9.94 -1.52 6.47
C ALA A 17 -8.68 -1.59 5.57
N HIS A 18 -8.58 -0.76 4.53
CA HIS A 18 -7.45 -0.71 3.61
C HIS A 18 -6.20 -0.09 4.23
N ILE A 19 -5.12 0.01 3.44
CA ILE A 19 -3.79 0.36 3.94
C ILE A 19 -3.54 1.85 3.85
N LEU A 20 -3.08 2.42 4.98
CA LEU A 20 -2.61 3.80 5.10
C LEU A 20 -1.14 3.82 5.51
N MET A 21 -0.33 4.65 4.87
CA MET A 21 1.03 4.96 5.29
C MET A 21 1.02 5.69 6.64
N THR A 22 1.81 5.20 7.60
CA THR A 22 1.98 5.81 8.93
C THR A 22 3.37 6.39 9.14
N ASN A 23 4.36 5.90 8.40
CA ASN A 23 5.69 6.49 8.34
C ASN A 23 6.23 6.41 6.91
N PRO A 24 6.72 7.50 6.29
CA PRO A 24 6.68 8.89 6.77
C PRO A 24 5.28 9.37 7.15
N VAL A 25 5.18 10.36 8.03
CA VAL A 25 3.88 10.91 8.44
C VAL A 25 3.24 11.60 7.24
N PRO A 26 2.07 11.12 6.74
CA PRO A 26 1.46 11.68 5.54
C PRO A 26 0.76 13.01 5.83
N TYR A 27 0.39 13.74 4.79
CA TYR A 27 -0.47 14.92 4.93
C TYR A 27 -1.80 14.57 5.63
N ALA A 28 -2.29 15.50 6.45
CA ALA A 28 -3.62 15.42 7.03
C ALA A 28 -4.69 15.17 5.96
N GLY A 29 -5.68 14.33 6.30
CA GLY A 29 -6.75 13.93 5.39
C GLY A 29 -6.40 12.77 4.45
N SER A 30 -5.17 12.24 4.50
CA SER A 30 -4.82 11.00 3.80
C SER A 30 -5.73 9.85 4.25
N SER A 31 -6.15 9.05 3.29
CA SER A 31 -7.10 7.95 3.47
C SER A 31 -6.46 6.61 3.14
N SER A 32 -7.00 5.54 3.73
CA SER A 32 -6.64 4.18 3.39
C SER A 32 -7.22 3.70 2.05
N SER A 33 -8.19 4.42 1.48
CA SER A 33 -8.83 4.05 0.22
C SER A 33 -7.87 4.13 -0.97
N PRO A 34 -8.06 3.31 -2.02
CA PRO A 34 -7.33 3.50 -3.27
C PRO A 34 -7.68 4.85 -3.91
N LEU A 35 -6.86 5.27 -4.87
CA LEU A 35 -7.25 6.33 -5.80
C LEU A 35 -8.50 5.88 -6.59
N GLU A 36 -9.30 6.86 -6.99
CA GLU A 36 -10.47 6.63 -7.82
C GLU A 36 -10.03 6.04 -9.17
N ALA A 37 -10.78 5.06 -9.68
CA ALA A 37 -10.45 4.39 -10.94
C ALA A 37 -10.45 5.34 -12.15
N SER A 38 -11.08 6.51 -12.05
CA SER A 38 -11.04 7.59 -13.04
C SER A 38 -9.76 8.44 -12.99
N GLY A 39 -8.99 8.32 -11.91
CA GLY A 39 -7.86 9.19 -11.61
C GLY A 39 -8.27 10.59 -11.10
N SER A 40 -9.55 10.83 -10.78
CA SER A 40 -10.04 12.17 -10.43
C SER A 40 -9.45 12.75 -9.14
N ASN A 41 -8.92 11.91 -8.26
CA ASN A 41 -8.24 12.31 -7.03
C ASN A 41 -6.72 12.02 -7.08
N TYR A 42 -6.16 11.76 -8.26
CA TYR A 42 -4.70 11.70 -8.44
C TYR A 42 -4.14 13.12 -8.63
N PRO A 43 -2.96 13.46 -8.05
CA PRO A 43 -2.16 12.67 -7.11
C PRO A 43 -2.63 12.85 -5.65
N CYS A 44 -2.04 12.06 -4.74
CA CYS A 44 -2.15 12.27 -3.29
C CYS A 44 -3.58 12.29 -2.73
N GLN A 45 -4.54 11.63 -3.38
CA GLN A 45 -5.97 11.63 -2.99
C GLN A 45 -6.61 13.03 -2.95
N ALA A 46 -6.02 14.02 -3.62
CA ALA A 46 -6.46 15.42 -3.60
C ALA A 46 -6.61 16.00 -2.18
N VAL A 47 -5.72 15.61 -1.26
CA VAL A 47 -5.64 16.18 0.09
C VAL A 47 -5.16 17.64 0.05
N SER A 48 -5.34 18.35 1.16
CA SER A 48 -4.69 19.65 1.38
C SER A 48 -3.20 19.45 1.66
N TYR A 49 -2.34 20.25 1.03
CA TYR A 49 -0.89 20.20 1.20
C TYR A 49 -0.36 21.11 2.32
N ALA A 50 -1.25 21.56 3.20
CA ALA A 50 -0.84 22.32 4.38
C ALA A 50 0.06 21.45 5.27
N ALA A 51 1.25 21.96 5.61
CA ALA A 51 2.08 21.37 6.63
C ALA A 51 1.37 21.55 7.99
N ASP A 52 0.83 20.47 8.53
CA ASP A 52 0.11 20.42 9.80
C ASP A 52 1.05 20.33 11.02
N GLY A 53 2.33 20.66 10.84
CA GLY A 53 3.37 20.47 11.83
C GLY A 53 4.02 19.09 11.82
N SER A 54 3.62 18.18 10.92
CA SER A 54 4.31 16.91 10.70
C SER A 54 5.70 17.14 10.12
N VAL A 55 6.74 16.69 10.83
CA VAL A 55 8.14 16.89 10.44
C VAL A 55 8.78 15.58 10.01
N ASN A 56 8.86 15.33 8.71
CA ASN A 56 9.72 14.28 8.14
C ASN A 56 11.03 14.91 7.67
N THR A 57 12.02 15.03 8.57
CA THR A 57 13.33 15.60 8.22
C THR A 57 14.38 14.51 8.08
N TYR A 58 15.00 14.41 6.91
CA TYR A 58 15.94 13.36 6.56
C TYR A 58 17.25 13.94 6.04
N ALA A 59 18.38 13.37 6.44
CA ALA A 59 19.67 13.74 5.85
C ALA A 59 19.86 13.04 4.50
N GLN A 60 20.61 13.64 3.58
CA GLN A 60 21.15 12.95 2.40
C GLN A 60 21.86 11.66 2.81
N GLY A 61 21.66 10.57 2.06
CA GLY A 61 22.24 9.25 2.31
C GLY A 61 21.64 8.49 3.52
N SER A 62 20.67 9.07 4.24
CA SER A 62 20.09 8.43 5.41
C SER A 62 19.02 7.40 5.06
N THR A 63 19.04 6.28 5.78
CA THR A 63 18.00 5.25 5.72
C THR A 63 16.80 5.62 6.59
N GLN A 64 15.62 5.57 6.00
CA GLN A 64 14.34 5.82 6.62
C GLN A 64 13.47 4.56 6.61
N GLN A 65 12.39 4.60 7.39
CA GLN A 65 11.45 3.49 7.51
C GLN A 65 10.14 3.82 6.79
N LEU A 66 9.59 2.85 6.08
CA LEU A 66 8.25 2.86 5.52
C LEU A 66 7.38 1.91 6.34
N ALA A 67 6.27 2.41 6.89
CA ALA A 67 5.36 1.67 7.75
C ALA A 67 3.90 2.00 7.46
N PHE A 68 3.00 1.09 7.83
CA PHE A 68 1.59 1.16 7.48
C PHE A 68 0.67 0.72 8.62
N LYS A 69 -0.60 1.09 8.50
CA LYS A 69 -1.72 0.49 9.25
C LYS A 69 -2.85 0.09 8.32
N GLY A 70 -3.70 -0.81 8.80
CA GLY A 70 -4.83 -1.38 8.07
C GLY A 70 -4.75 -2.89 7.95
N THR A 71 -5.79 -3.50 7.40
CA THR A 71 -5.92 -4.97 7.32
C THR A 71 -5.97 -5.48 5.89
N ALA A 72 -6.54 -4.74 4.95
CA ALA A 72 -6.73 -5.20 3.58
C ALA A 72 -5.44 -5.06 2.77
N VAL A 73 -4.46 -5.91 3.06
CA VAL A 73 -3.16 -5.96 2.38
C VAL A 73 -3.22 -6.68 1.03
N HIS A 74 -4.36 -7.26 0.66
CA HIS A 74 -4.61 -7.84 -0.67
C HIS A 74 -3.55 -8.84 -1.16
N GLY A 75 -2.99 -9.63 -0.23
CA GLY A 75 -1.92 -10.59 -0.52
C GLY A 75 -0.58 -9.94 -0.88
N GLY A 76 -0.39 -8.67 -0.52
CA GLY A 76 0.75 -7.84 -0.90
C GLY A 76 0.56 -7.19 -2.26
N GLY A 77 1.60 -7.24 -3.09
CA GLY A 77 1.73 -6.47 -4.31
C GLY A 77 3.09 -5.77 -4.37
N SER A 78 3.19 -4.79 -5.26
CA SER A 78 4.42 -4.01 -5.46
C SER A 78 4.20 -2.54 -5.11
N CYS A 79 5.23 -1.89 -4.58
CA CYS A 79 5.20 -0.50 -4.18
C CYS A 79 6.37 0.30 -4.77
N GLN A 80 6.20 1.60 -4.92
CA GLN A 80 7.31 2.53 -5.12
C GLN A 80 7.30 3.60 -4.02
N VAL A 81 8.51 4.07 -3.70
CA VAL A 81 8.73 5.32 -2.99
C VAL A 81 9.29 6.30 -4.01
N SER A 82 8.60 7.42 -4.20
CA SER A 82 8.96 8.44 -5.16
C SER A 82 8.97 9.82 -4.52
N VAL A 83 9.72 10.76 -5.10
CA VAL A 83 9.78 12.16 -4.65
C VAL A 83 9.48 13.14 -5.78
N THR A 84 8.96 14.31 -5.43
CA THR A 84 8.82 15.44 -6.35
C THR A 84 9.19 16.74 -5.65
N THR A 85 9.65 17.72 -6.41
CA THR A 85 9.92 19.08 -5.93
C THR A 85 8.67 19.95 -5.86
N ASP A 86 7.57 19.52 -6.49
CA ASP A 86 6.30 20.23 -6.43
C ASP A 86 5.71 20.07 -5.03
N LEU A 87 5.68 21.15 -4.24
CA LEU A 87 5.17 21.11 -2.86
C LEU A 87 3.64 20.99 -2.78
N GLU A 88 2.97 21.28 -3.90
CA GLU A 88 1.55 21.06 -4.10
C GLU A 88 1.33 20.26 -5.40
N PRO A 89 1.59 18.94 -5.37
CA PRO A 89 1.56 18.13 -6.58
C PRO A 89 0.23 18.19 -7.33
N THR A 90 0.31 18.25 -8.66
CA THR A 90 -0.82 18.22 -9.58
C THR A 90 -0.75 16.97 -10.46
N VAL A 91 -1.76 16.78 -11.32
CA VAL A 91 -1.75 15.72 -12.33
C VAL A 91 -0.53 15.76 -13.26
N ASN A 92 0.11 16.94 -13.40
CA ASN A 92 1.28 17.16 -14.24
C ASN A 92 2.62 17.04 -13.49
N SER A 93 2.59 16.86 -12.17
CA SER A 93 3.82 16.75 -11.38
C SER A 93 4.61 15.51 -11.78
N VAL A 94 5.92 15.69 -11.89
CA VAL A 94 6.87 14.62 -12.19
C VAL A 94 7.35 14.02 -10.90
N TRP A 95 7.14 12.72 -10.75
CA TRP A 95 7.54 11.94 -9.59
C TRP A 95 8.72 11.05 -9.95
N LYS A 96 9.73 11.05 -9.11
CA LYS A 96 11.00 10.37 -9.34
C LYS A 96 11.20 9.22 -8.36
N VAL A 97 11.38 8.02 -8.87
CA VAL A 97 11.49 6.79 -8.05
C VAL A 97 12.83 6.75 -7.34
N ILE A 98 12.80 6.61 -6.01
CA ILE A 98 14.01 6.38 -5.20
C ILE A 98 14.11 4.94 -4.68
N LYS A 99 12.98 4.21 -4.64
CA LYS A 99 12.96 2.78 -4.33
C LYS A 99 11.75 2.08 -4.96
N SER A 100 11.98 0.89 -5.50
CA SER A 100 10.93 -0.05 -5.88
C SER A 100 10.97 -1.29 -4.98
N ILE A 101 9.79 -1.74 -4.55
CA ILE A 101 9.61 -3.00 -3.82
C ILE A 101 8.68 -3.86 -4.67
N GLU A 102 9.21 -4.88 -5.34
CA GLU A 102 8.45 -5.76 -6.21
C GLU A 102 8.00 -7.02 -5.45
N GLY A 103 6.70 -7.09 -5.18
CA GLY A 103 6.10 -8.15 -4.38
C GLY A 103 6.31 -8.00 -2.88
N GLY A 104 5.37 -8.56 -2.11
CA GLY A 104 5.43 -8.56 -0.65
C GLY A 104 5.20 -7.21 0.02
N CYS A 105 4.83 -6.15 -0.70
CA CYS A 105 4.46 -4.86 -0.11
C CYS A 105 2.92 -4.68 -0.16
N PRO A 106 2.25 -4.22 0.91
CA PRO A 106 2.78 -3.80 2.22
C PRO A 106 2.97 -4.94 3.21
N ALA A 107 2.61 -6.19 2.88
CA ALA A 107 2.77 -7.33 3.77
C ALA A 107 3.46 -8.52 3.08
N GLN A 108 4.62 -8.91 3.62
CA GLN A 108 5.44 -9.98 3.05
C GLN A 108 4.80 -11.33 3.33
N GLY A 109 4.71 -12.19 2.31
CA GLY A 109 4.16 -13.54 2.45
C GLY A 109 2.69 -13.61 2.89
N ALA A 110 1.94 -12.51 2.82
CA ALA A 110 0.53 -12.51 3.13
C ALA A 110 -0.27 -13.27 2.05
N GLU A 111 -1.02 -14.30 2.45
CA GLU A 111 -1.93 -15.01 1.54
C GLU A 111 -3.29 -14.31 1.39
N GLY A 112 -3.56 -13.30 2.23
CA GLY A 112 -4.82 -12.56 2.30
C GLY A 112 -4.71 -11.37 3.25
N ASN A 113 -5.85 -10.88 3.73
CA ASN A 113 -5.93 -9.70 4.61
C ASN A 113 -5.55 -10.02 6.07
N LEU A 114 -5.04 -9.02 6.79
CA LEU A 114 -4.53 -9.12 8.15
C LEU A 114 -5.59 -8.78 9.20
N GLY A 115 -6.28 -9.76 9.76
CA GLY A 115 -7.26 -9.51 10.83
C GLY A 115 -8.39 -8.54 10.44
N ASN A 116 -9.08 -7.96 11.43
CA ASN A 116 -10.31 -7.17 11.23
C ASN A 116 -10.28 -5.77 11.88
N ASP A 117 -9.14 -5.33 12.43
CA ASP A 117 -8.99 -4.00 13.03
C ASP A 117 -8.39 -3.02 12.01
N ALA A 118 -9.17 -2.06 11.52
CA ALA A 118 -8.71 -1.06 10.56
C ALA A 118 -7.53 -0.20 11.05
N ASN A 119 -7.25 -0.19 12.36
CA ASN A 119 -6.09 0.50 12.94
C ASN A 119 -4.91 -0.43 13.24
N LEU A 120 -5.00 -1.72 12.86
CA LEU A 120 -3.92 -2.68 13.03
C LEU A 120 -2.64 -2.15 12.38
N GLU A 121 -1.56 -2.05 13.14
CA GLU A 121 -0.24 -1.83 12.56
C GLU A 121 0.14 -3.03 11.68
N VAL A 122 0.51 -2.76 10.44
CA VAL A 122 1.02 -3.81 9.55
C VAL A 122 2.38 -4.25 10.12
N PRO A 123 2.59 -5.54 10.41
CA PRO A 123 3.78 -6.02 11.14
C PRO A 123 5.06 -5.96 10.29
N PHE A 124 4.94 -5.63 9.00
CA PHE A 124 6.04 -5.53 8.05
C PHE A 124 6.40 -4.07 7.82
N LYS A 125 7.68 -3.77 7.98
CA LYS A 125 8.26 -2.46 7.73
C LYS A 125 9.35 -2.59 6.67
N TYR A 126 9.52 -1.55 5.88
CA TYR A 126 10.50 -1.51 4.80
C TYR A 126 11.46 -0.36 5.04
N SER A 127 12.65 -0.40 4.47
CA SER A 127 13.56 0.73 4.47
C SER A 127 13.54 1.45 3.13
N PHE A 128 13.87 2.73 3.10
CA PHE A 128 14.26 3.44 1.88
C PHE A 128 15.33 4.47 2.22
N ASP A 129 16.24 4.73 1.30
CA ASP A 129 17.31 5.70 1.51
C ASP A 129 16.96 7.01 0.80
N ILE A 130 17.33 8.13 1.41
CA ILE A 130 17.38 9.42 0.70
C ILE A 130 18.65 9.43 -0.14
N PRO A 131 18.58 9.59 -1.48
CA PRO A 131 19.78 9.62 -2.31
C PRO A 131 20.77 10.68 -1.83
N GLU A 132 22.06 10.33 -1.76
CA GLU A 132 23.12 11.24 -1.29
C GLU A 132 23.30 12.45 -2.22
N ASP A 133 22.99 12.27 -3.50
CA ASP A 133 23.08 13.28 -4.55
C ASP A 133 21.81 14.13 -4.71
N LEU A 134 20.72 13.80 -4.01
CA LEU A 134 19.51 14.61 -4.00
C LEU A 134 19.77 15.95 -3.31
N ALA A 135 19.53 17.08 -3.96
CA ALA A 135 19.75 18.40 -3.35
C ALA A 135 18.95 18.58 -2.04
N ALA A 136 19.54 19.29 -1.07
CA ALA A 136 18.81 19.68 0.13
C ALA A 136 17.64 20.60 -0.21
N GLY A 137 16.51 20.46 0.50
CA GLY A 137 15.30 21.21 0.23
C GLY A 137 14.03 20.50 0.68
N GLN A 138 12.89 21.13 0.39
CA GLN A 138 11.58 20.54 0.63
C GLN A 138 11.15 19.72 -0.59
N TYR A 139 10.53 18.58 -0.31
CA TYR A 139 9.99 17.67 -1.31
C TYR A 139 8.65 17.11 -0.83
N VAL A 140 7.90 16.52 -1.75
CA VAL A 140 6.82 15.60 -1.41
C VAL A 140 7.26 14.19 -1.74
N LEU A 141 7.12 13.29 -0.77
CA LEU A 141 7.30 11.85 -0.94
C LEU A 141 5.95 11.21 -1.19
N ALA A 142 5.88 10.28 -2.15
CA ALA A 142 4.73 9.43 -2.37
C ALA A 142 5.11 7.96 -2.13
N TRP A 143 4.30 7.29 -1.32
CA TRP A 143 4.18 5.83 -1.36
C TRP A 143 3.06 5.50 -2.34
N THR A 144 3.37 4.67 -3.33
CA THR A 144 2.36 4.07 -4.22
C THR A 144 2.37 2.56 -4.09
N TRP A 145 1.19 1.96 -4.16
CA TRP A 145 1.02 0.51 -4.06
C TRP A 145 0.00 -0.01 -5.07
N PHE A 146 0.36 -1.12 -5.71
CA PHE A 146 -0.47 -1.87 -6.64
C PHE A 146 -0.75 -3.24 -6.05
N ASN A 147 -2.00 -3.45 -5.64
CA ASN A 147 -2.43 -4.65 -4.93
C ASN A 147 -2.40 -5.91 -5.80
N LYS A 148 -1.94 -7.01 -5.23
CA LYS A 148 -1.86 -8.31 -5.93
C LYS A 148 -3.25 -8.88 -6.21
N ILE A 149 -4.11 -8.94 -5.20
CA ILE A 149 -5.42 -9.62 -5.25
C ILE A 149 -6.57 -8.60 -5.23
N GLY A 150 -7.65 -8.86 -5.96
CA GLY A 150 -8.87 -8.04 -5.91
C GLY A 150 -9.01 -7.08 -7.10
N ASN A 151 -9.68 -5.96 -6.88
CA ASN A 151 -9.80 -4.92 -7.91
C ASN A 151 -8.43 -4.43 -8.35
N ARG A 152 -8.30 -3.98 -9.60
CA ARG A 152 -7.05 -3.36 -10.06
C ARG A 152 -7.04 -1.93 -9.55
N GLU A 153 -6.27 -1.68 -8.49
CA GLU A 153 -6.27 -0.41 -7.78
C GLU A 153 -4.85 0.17 -7.71
N MET A 154 -4.77 1.48 -7.45
CA MET A 154 -3.52 2.17 -7.12
C MET A 154 -3.77 2.93 -5.83
N TYR A 155 -3.01 2.61 -4.79
CA TYR A 155 -3.00 3.36 -3.54
C TYR A 155 -1.90 4.41 -3.63
N MET A 156 -2.14 5.59 -3.05
CA MET A 156 -1.16 6.66 -3.00
C MET A 156 -1.36 7.51 -1.75
N ASN A 157 -0.37 7.52 -0.85
CA ASN A 157 -0.30 8.51 0.23
C ASN A 157 0.95 9.35 0.07
N CYS A 158 0.82 10.64 0.38
CA CYS A 158 1.90 11.61 0.23
C CYS A 158 2.28 12.22 1.57
N ALA A 159 3.57 12.52 1.74
CA ALA A 159 4.13 13.10 2.94
C ALA A 159 5.05 14.29 2.57
N PRO A 160 4.96 15.43 3.28
CA PRO A 160 5.96 16.48 3.17
C PRO A 160 7.27 15.98 3.76
N ILE A 161 8.39 16.15 3.07
CA ILE A 161 9.72 15.83 3.60
C ILE A 161 10.68 17.00 3.44
N THR A 162 11.61 17.13 4.38
CA THR A 162 12.73 18.07 4.31
C THR A 162 14.03 17.30 4.24
N VAL A 163 14.74 17.43 3.12
CA VAL A 163 16.07 16.84 2.93
C VAL A 163 17.13 17.85 3.38
N THR A 164 18.01 17.43 4.28
CA THR A 164 19.10 18.24 4.82
C THR A 164 20.46 17.76 4.31
N GLY A 165 21.42 18.66 4.25
CA GLY A 165 22.76 18.41 3.74
C GLY A 165 23.29 19.60 2.95
N SER A 166 24.51 19.49 2.45
CA SER A 166 25.17 20.52 1.64
C SER A 166 25.68 19.99 0.30
N SER A 167 25.50 18.70 0.04
CA SER A 167 25.86 18.01 -1.20
C SER A 167 24.67 17.91 -2.16
N GLY A 168 24.88 17.33 -3.32
CA GLY A 168 23.82 17.03 -4.28
C GLY A 168 23.49 18.16 -5.26
N SER A 169 22.62 17.83 -6.22
CA SER A 169 22.22 18.73 -7.30
C SER A 169 20.77 18.47 -7.68
N SER A 170 20.06 19.51 -8.16
CA SER A 170 18.72 19.36 -8.73
C SER A 170 18.72 18.43 -9.95
N SER A 171 19.85 18.25 -10.61
CA SER A 171 20.02 17.29 -11.71
C SER A 171 20.00 15.83 -11.28
N ALA A 172 20.18 15.50 -10.00
CA ALA A 172 20.12 14.10 -9.54
C ALA A 172 18.73 13.50 -9.81
N LEU A 173 17.66 14.27 -9.58
CA LEU A 173 16.29 13.85 -9.85
C LEU A 173 16.05 13.44 -11.30
N SER A 174 16.69 14.08 -12.27
CA SER A 174 16.47 13.74 -13.69
C SER A 174 17.13 12.42 -14.10
N THR A 175 18.05 11.88 -13.27
CA THR A 175 18.62 10.55 -13.47
C THR A 175 17.72 9.43 -12.97
N LEU A 176 16.74 9.76 -12.14
CA LEU A 176 15.80 8.81 -11.57
C LEU A 176 14.63 8.54 -12.54
N PRO A 177 14.11 7.31 -12.55
CA PRO A 177 12.91 6.95 -13.30
C PRO A 177 11.70 7.78 -12.93
N ASP A 178 10.77 7.92 -13.87
CA ASP A 178 9.43 8.40 -13.56
C ASP A 178 8.63 7.34 -12.81
N MET A 179 7.85 7.76 -11.81
CA MET A 179 6.97 6.88 -11.05
C MET A 179 5.95 6.18 -11.95
N PHE A 180 5.79 4.87 -11.73
CA PHE A 180 4.81 4.07 -12.44
C PHE A 180 3.38 4.43 -12.03
N LYS A 181 2.48 4.48 -13.02
CA LYS A 181 1.05 4.79 -12.83
C LYS A 181 0.21 3.80 -13.63
N ALA A 182 -0.77 3.20 -12.96
CA ALA A 182 -1.73 2.28 -13.57
C ALA A 182 -3.04 2.31 -12.78
N ASN A 183 -4.07 1.68 -13.32
CA ASN A 183 -5.36 1.45 -12.65
C ASN A 183 -6.16 2.73 -12.31
N ILE A 184 -5.81 3.88 -12.90
CA ILE A 184 -6.42 5.19 -12.64
C ILE A 184 -6.97 5.83 -13.92
N GLY A 185 -7.54 5.04 -14.82
CA GLY A 185 -8.15 5.54 -16.06
C GLY A 185 -7.16 6.03 -17.11
N ASN A 186 -5.86 5.75 -16.92
CA ASN A 186 -4.78 6.19 -17.80
C ASN A 186 -4.47 5.21 -18.95
N GLY A 187 -5.30 4.17 -19.15
CA GLY A 187 -5.09 3.15 -20.17
C GLY A 187 -3.98 2.13 -19.86
N CYS A 188 -3.40 2.18 -18.66
CA CYS A 188 -2.43 1.20 -18.16
C CYS A 188 -3.02 0.43 -16.99
N SER A 189 -2.87 -0.89 -16.98
CA SER A 189 -3.43 -1.77 -15.94
C SER A 189 -2.42 -2.80 -15.46
N THR A 190 -2.55 -3.17 -14.19
CA THR A 190 -1.86 -4.35 -13.62
C THR A 190 -2.66 -5.63 -13.81
N THR A 191 -2.00 -6.78 -13.68
CA THR A 191 -2.64 -8.11 -13.80
C THR A 191 -2.98 -8.67 -12.41
N GLU A 192 -4.23 -9.11 -12.22
CA GLU A 192 -4.67 -9.73 -10.96
C GLU A 192 -3.91 -11.03 -10.65
N GLY A 193 -3.61 -11.22 -9.36
CA GLY A 193 -2.90 -12.40 -8.85
C GLY A 193 -1.39 -12.35 -9.03
N THR A 194 -0.86 -11.24 -9.55
CA THR A 194 0.57 -11.07 -9.83
C THR A 194 1.13 -9.84 -9.13
N ASP A 195 2.39 -9.92 -8.73
CA ASP A 195 3.16 -8.75 -8.30
C ASP A 195 3.63 -8.01 -9.55
N VAL A 196 3.31 -6.72 -9.69
CA VAL A 196 3.72 -5.96 -10.88
C VAL A 196 5.24 -5.79 -10.87
N LYS A 197 5.87 -6.16 -11.98
CA LYS A 197 7.27 -5.82 -12.27
C LYS A 197 7.28 -4.46 -12.96
N PHE A 198 7.92 -3.46 -12.34
CA PHE A 198 7.88 -2.11 -12.86
C PHE A 198 8.67 -2.03 -14.17
N PRO A 199 8.13 -1.40 -15.24
CA PRO A 199 8.87 -1.23 -16.49
C PRO A 199 10.19 -0.48 -16.31
N ASP A 200 10.21 0.49 -15.39
CA ASP A 200 11.39 1.23 -14.98
C ASP A 200 11.43 1.32 -13.45
N ALA A 201 12.05 0.31 -12.83
CA ALA A 201 12.09 0.14 -11.38
C ALA A 201 13.17 1.00 -10.70
N GLY A 202 14.08 1.60 -11.47
CA GLY A 202 15.28 2.27 -10.97
C GLY A 202 16.38 1.31 -10.53
N SER A 203 17.43 1.86 -9.94
CA SER A 203 18.61 1.10 -9.49
C SER A 203 18.43 0.45 -8.11
N VAL A 204 17.47 0.93 -7.31
CA VAL A 204 17.21 0.45 -5.95
C VAL A 204 15.92 -0.36 -5.94
N VAL A 205 16.06 -1.68 -6.12
CA VAL A 205 14.94 -2.62 -6.19
C VAL A 205 15.08 -3.71 -5.14
N GLU A 206 14.01 -3.95 -4.39
CA GLU A 206 13.91 -5.05 -3.45
C GLU A 206 12.78 -6.00 -3.89
N GLN A 207 13.05 -7.31 -3.95
CA GLN A 207 12.05 -8.31 -4.32
C GLN A 207 11.71 -9.17 -3.11
N LEU A 208 10.48 -9.03 -2.59
CA LEU A 208 10.08 -9.58 -1.28
C LEU A 208 8.90 -10.56 -1.34
N ASN A 209 8.58 -11.06 -2.52
CA ASN A 209 7.48 -11.99 -2.78
C ASN A 209 7.65 -13.41 -2.17
N GLY A 210 8.78 -13.71 -1.51
CA GLY A 210 9.05 -15.01 -0.89
C GLY A 210 8.89 -16.18 -1.89
N ALA A 211 8.14 -17.22 -1.51
CA ALA A 211 7.96 -18.44 -2.32
C ALA A 211 6.97 -18.30 -3.50
N THR A 212 6.31 -17.14 -3.69
CA THR A 212 5.35 -16.95 -4.79
C THR A 212 5.97 -16.20 -5.96
N SER A 213 6.37 -16.91 -7.01
CA SER A 213 7.14 -16.37 -8.16
C SER A 213 6.30 -15.71 -9.26
N VAL A 214 5.13 -15.16 -8.95
CA VAL A 214 4.19 -14.68 -9.98
C VAL A 214 4.33 -13.18 -10.19
N PHE A 215 5.32 -12.80 -10.98
CA PHE A 215 5.46 -11.44 -11.49
C PHE A 215 4.78 -11.28 -12.85
N ALA A 216 4.26 -10.10 -13.13
CA ALA A 216 3.84 -9.73 -14.48
C ALA A 216 4.23 -8.29 -14.80
N ALA A 217 4.57 -8.06 -16.07
CA ALA A 217 4.60 -6.71 -16.61
C ALA A 217 3.17 -6.13 -16.63
N PRO A 218 3.01 -4.80 -16.54
CA PRO A 218 1.71 -4.18 -16.72
C PRO A 218 1.26 -4.30 -18.19
N VAL A 219 -0.04 -4.14 -18.43
CA VAL A 219 -0.69 -4.28 -19.73
C VAL A 219 -1.38 -2.98 -20.15
N GLY A 220 -1.52 -2.79 -21.46
CA GLY A 220 -2.11 -1.58 -22.04
C GLY A 220 -1.06 -0.50 -22.38
N SER A 221 -1.50 0.75 -22.38
CA SER A 221 -0.70 1.92 -22.76
C SER A 221 0.10 2.46 -21.57
N CYS A 222 0.99 1.64 -21.03
CA CYS A 222 1.84 2.02 -19.91
C CYS A 222 3.01 2.88 -20.39
N ALA A 223 3.24 4.01 -19.72
CA ALA A 223 4.47 4.77 -19.91
C ALA A 223 5.65 3.86 -19.54
N THR A 224 6.51 3.59 -20.51
CA THR A 224 7.81 2.98 -20.26
C THR A 224 8.74 4.14 -19.95
N GLY A 225 9.37 4.14 -18.78
CA GLY A 225 10.42 5.10 -18.47
C GLY A 225 11.49 5.07 -19.56
N ALA A 226 12.19 6.18 -19.75
CA ALA A 226 13.29 6.24 -20.72
C ALA A 226 14.27 5.09 -20.46
N PRO A 227 14.76 4.38 -21.49
CA PRO A 227 15.47 3.13 -21.29
C PRO A 227 16.77 3.35 -20.51
N SER A 228 16.84 2.87 -19.28
CA SER A 228 18.11 2.53 -18.67
C SER A 228 18.59 1.25 -19.36
N SER A 229 19.75 1.33 -20.00
CA SER A 229 20.32 0.27 -20.83
C SER A 229 20.75 -0.92 -19.96
N GLY A 230 19.84 -1.84 -19.69
CA GLY A 230 20.08 -3.16 -19.09
C GLY A 230 19.55 -4.24 -20.02
N GLY A 231 20.35 -4.59 -21.03
CA GLY A 231 19.96 -5.59 -22.02
C GLY A 231 20.11 -7.01 -21.49
N ASP A 232 18.99 -7.73 -21.38
CA ASP A 232 18.96 -9.19 -21.38
C ASP A 232 18.07 -9.66 -22.52
N SER A 233 18.69 -9.84 -23.69
CA SER A 233 18.11 -10.57 -24.82
C SER A 233 18.71 -11.96 -24.88
N ALA A 234 17.85 -12.97 -24.70
CA ALA A 234 18.19 -14.37 -24.87
C ALA A 234 18.57 -14.69 -26.33
N ALA A 235 19.45 -15.69 -26.44
CA ALA A 235 20.31 -16.01 -27.58
C ALA A 235 19.64 -16.56 -28.86
N GLY A 236 20.33 -16.33 -29.98
CA GLY A 236 20.32 -17.15 -31.19
C GLY A 236 21.60 -16.88 -32.02
N PRO A 237 22.36 -17.90 -32.48
CA PRO A 237 23.79 -17.75 -32.78
C PRO A 237 24.07 -17.49 -34.27
N SER A 238 25.13 -16.73 -34.61
CA SER A 238 26.05 -17.10 -35.69
C SER A 238 27.27 -16.17 -35.83
N ALA A 239 28.45 -16.82 -35.85
CA ALA A 239 29.65 -16.54 -36.64
C ALA A 239 30.56 -15.32 -36.34
N ALA A 240 31.67 -15.68 -35.66
CA ALA A 240 33.07 -15.48 -36.06
C ALA A 240 33.73 -14.07 -36.01
N ASP A 241 34.63 -13.96 -35.02
CA ASP A 241 35.80 -13.08 -34.89
C ASP A 241 36.72 -13.05 -36.14
N PRO A 242 37.47 -11.95 -36.36
CA PRO A 242 38.82 -11.87 -35.75
C PRO A 242 39.28 -10.49 -35.24
N GLN A 243 39.80 -10.46 -34.00
CA GLN A 243 40.94 -9.61 -33.56
C GLN A 243 42.27 -10.13 -34.17
N PRO A 244 43.41 -9.40 -34.22
CA PRO A 244 44.01 -8.53 -33.18
C PRO A 244 44.54 -7.17 -33.76
N THR A 245 44.97 -6.15 -33.00
CA THR A 245 46.22 -6.05 -32.21
C THR A 245 46.29 -4.70 -31.46
N ALA A 246 47.10 -4.70 -30.39
CA ALA A 246 47.26 -3.66 -29.38
C ALA A 246 48.20 -2.48 -29.73
N SER A 247 48.09 -1.44 -28.87
CA SER A 247 49.12 -0.52 -28.35
C SER A 247 49.62 0.65 -29.21
N ALA A 248 49.42 1.89 -28.72
CA ALA A 248 50.48 2.73 -28.10
C ALA A 248 50.08 4.22 -27.94
N GLN A 249 50.17 4.75 -26.71
CA GLN A 249 50.68 6.11 -26.41
C GLN A 249 52.22 5.96 -26.15
N PRO A 250 53.11 6.98 -26.11
CA PRO A 250 52.89 8.41 -25.82
C PRO A 250 53.71 9.43 -26.67
N THR A 251 53.48 10.74 -26.48
CA THR A 251 54.49 11.79 -26.12
C THR A 251 54.11 13.20 -26.63
N VAL A 252 54.21 14.18 -25.72
CA VAL A 252 54.26 15.64 -25.95
C VAL A 252 55.75 16.03 -26.00
N PRO A 253 56.17 17.06 -26.78
CA PRO A 253 56.76 18.24 -26.11
C PRO A 253 56.65 19.61 -26.86
N GLY A 254 56.65 20.71 -26.06
CA GLY A 254 57.11 22.07 -26.43
C GLY A 254 55.99 23.03 -26.88
N GLY A 255 55.64 24.10 -26.16
CA GLY A 255 56.38 25.39 -25.97
C GLY A 255 55.78 26.42 -26.94
N VAL A 256 55.37 27.66 -26.63
CA VAL A 256 55.98 28.74 -25.84
C VAL A 256 55.00 29.92 -25.63
N PHE A 257 55.13 30.57 -24.46
CA PHE A 257 54.91 31.98 -24.04
C PHE A 257 54.14 33.00 -24.91
N VAL A 258 53.17 33.69 -24.29
CA VAL A 258 53.04 35.17 -24.29
C VAL A 258 52.54 35.65 -22.92
N THR A 259 53.33 36.52 -22.29
CA THR A 259 53.05 37.33 -21.09
C THR A 259 52.69 38.77 -21.50
N ALA A 260 51.67 39.39 -20.90
CA ALA A 260 51.63 40.84 -20.65
C ALA A 260 50.51 41.21 -19.64
N ASP A 261 50.82 42.24 -18.87
CA ASP A 261 50.36 42.67 -17.54
C ASP A 261 48.95 43.27 -17.37
N PRO A 262 48.51 43.48 -16.10
CA PRO A 262 47.23 44.05 -15.74
C PRO A 262 47.26 45.58 -15.71
N SER A 263 46.24 46.23 -16.27
CA SER A 263 46.06 47.68 -16.14
C SER A 263 45.20 48.02 -14.91
N THR A 264 45.83 48.78 -14.02
CA THR A 264 45.26 49.60 -12.95
C THR A 264 44.21 50.59 -13.46
N ALA A 265 43.06 50.65 -12.79
CA ALA A 265 42.20 51.82 -12.77
C ALA A 265 41.72 52.08 -11.34
N THR A 266 42.23 53.17 -10.78
CA THR A 266 41.80 53.80 -9.53
C THR A 266 40.49 54.54 -9.77
N SER A 267 39.48 54.35 -8.94
CA SER A 267 38.43 55.35 -8.73
C SER A 267 37.88 55.27 -7.30
N THR A 268 37.83 56.44 -6.69
CA THR A 268 37.50 56.75 -5.30
C THR A 268 35.99 56.79 -5.06
N ALA A 269 35.59 56.17 -3.94
CA ALA A 269 34.48 56.46 -3.02
C ALA A 269 33.19 57.14 -3.50
N ALA A 270 32.05 56.46 -3.28
CA ALA A 270 30.83 57.08 -2.76
C ALA A 270 30.09 56.08 -1.86
N ALA A 271 29.88 56.47 -0.60
CA ALA A 271 29.16 55.73 0.42
C ALA A 271 27.65 55.72 0.12
N ALA A 272 27.00 54.57 0.32
CA ALA A 272 25.55 54.41 0.33
C ALA A 272 25.11 53.88 1.71
N PRO A 273 23.89 54.21 2.18
CA PRO A 273 23.61 54.37 3.59
C PRO A 273 23.39 53.05 4.32
N THR A 274 23.95 52.99 5.53
CA THR A 274 23.63 52.04 6.60
C THR A 274 22.13 52.14 6.94
N ALA A 275 21.38 51.06 6.72
CA ALA A 275 20.04 50.91 7.26
C ALA A 275 20.13 50.81 8.79
N ALA A 276 19.34 51.64 9.47
CA ALA A 276 19.19 51.65 10.92
C ALA A 276 18.52 50.34 11.40
N PRO A 277 18.83 49.86 12.61
CA PRO A 277 18.16 48.70 13.18
C PRO A 277 16.71 49.05 13.50
N GLU A 278 15.77 48.27 12.98
CA GLU A 278 14.37 48.34 13.39
C GLU A 278 14.25 47.91 14.85
N GLN A 279 13.54 48.72 15.64
CA GLN A 279 13.24 48.44 17.04
C GLN A 279 12.23 47.28 17.13
N PRO A 280 12.32 46.44 18.18
CA PRO A 280 11.33 45.39 18.39
C PRO A 280 9.98 46.05 18.75
N VAL A 281 8.93 45.63 18.06
CA VAL A 281 7.55 45.98 18.42
C VAL A 281 7.20 45.11 19.62
N GLU A 282 6.99 45.76 20.75
CA GLU A 282 6.52 45.15 22.00
C GLU A 282 5.01 44.91 21.83
N GLU A 283 4.60 43.64 21.65
CA GLU A 283 3.19 43.26 21.68
C GLU A 283 2.71 43.26 23.14
N GLU A 284 1.67 44.05 23.41
CA GLU A 284 0.98 44.00 24.70
C GLU A 284 0.21 42.69 24.84
N PRO A 285 0.22 42.07 26.04
CA PRO A 285 -0.51 40.83 26.27
C PRO A 285 -2.02 41.11 26.26
N VAL A 286 -2.74 40.39 25.40
CA VAL A 286 -4.20 40.33 25.47
C VAL A 286 -4.57 39.50 26.69
N GLU A 287 -5.10 40.16 27.71
CA GLU A 287 -5.65 39.56 28.92
C GLU A 287 -6.98 38.88 28.57
N GLU A 288 -6.99 37.54 28.47
CA GLU A 288 -8.23 36.77 28.34
C GLU A 288 -8.94 36.73 29.70
N GLU A 289 -10.18 37.23 29.73
CA GLU A 289 -11.05 37.08 30.88
C GLU A 289 -11.47 35.61 31.09
N PRO A 290 -11.49 35.12 32.33
CA PRO A 290 -11.85 33.75 32.63
C PRO A 290 -13.35 33.54 32.40
N ILE A 291 -13.69 32.57 31.57
CA ILE A 291 -15.07 32.10 31.40
C ILE A 291 -15.38 31.20 32.61
N GLU A 292 -16.26 31.67 33.51
CA GLU A 292 -16.83 30.86 34.58
C GLU A 292 -17.70 29.75 33.99
N GLU A 293 -17.26 28.49 34.10
CA GLU A 293 -18.13 27.32 33.89
C GLU A 293 -19.05 27.15 35.10
N GLU A 294 -20.36 27.22 34.88
CA GLU A 294 -21.34 26.81 35.88
C GLU A 294 -21.33 25.28 36.08
N PRO A 295 -21.42 24.79 37.33
CA PRO A 295 -21.40 23.36 37.60
C PRO A 295 -22.71 22.71 37.13
N VAL A 296 -22.61 21.80 36.17
CA VAL A 296 -23.70 20.90 35.79
C VAL A 296 -23.90 19.90 36.91
N VAL A 297 -25.05 20.00 37.58
CA VAL A 297 -25.50 19.07 38.62
C VAL A 297 -25.93 17.76 37.96
N ASP A 298 -25.15 16.70 38.19
CA ASP A 298 -25.52 15.32 37.86
C ASP A 298 -26.65 14.85 38.79
N GLU A 299 -27.87 14.71 38.25
CA GLU A 299 -28.93 13.95 38.93
C GLU A 299 -28.78 12.45 38.64
N PRO A 300 -28.89 11.57 39.66
CA PRO A 300 -28.77 10.13 39.45
C PRO A 300 -30.02 9.58 38.75
N VAL A 301 -29.84 9.09 37.52
CA VAL A 301 -30.87 8.35 36.78
C VAL A 301 -31.02 6.96 37.41
N VAL A 302 -32.21 6.70 37.95
CA VAL A 302 -32.65 5.40 38.45
C VAL A 302 -32.91 4.48 37.26
N GLU A 303 -32.07 3.47 37.07
CA GLU A 303 -32.28 2.41 36.08
C GLU A 303 -33.43 1.50 36.52
N THR A 304 -34.46 1.43 35.68
CA THR A 304 -35.53 0.43 35.76
C THR A 304 -35.14 -0.80 34.94
N PRO A 305 -35.48 -2.03 35.38
CA PRO A 305 -35.03 -3.24 34.70
C PRO A 305 -35.80 -3.39 33.38
N VAL A 306 -35.07 -3.40 32.26
CA VAL A 306 -35.64 -3.62 30.93
C VAL A 306 -35.61 -5.11 30.61
N ASP A 307 -36.78 -5.63 30.26
CA ASP A 307 -37.05 -7.03 29.92
C ASP A 307 -36.14 -7.54 28.78
N THR A 308 -35.58 -8.73 29.00
CA THR A 308 -34.71 -9.42 28.03
C THR A 308 -35.56 -9.99 26.90
N PRO A 309 -35.29 -9.71 25.61
CA PRO A 309 -35.98 -10.38 24.52
C PRO A 309 -35.54 -11.85 24.46
N ALA A 310 -36.51 -12.76 24.51
CA ALA A 310 -36.31 -14.19 24.29
C ALA A 310 -35.63 -14.45 22.93
N ALA A 311 -34.56 -15.26 22.97
CA ALA A 311 -33.90 -15.78 21.78
C ALA A 311 -34.85 -16.65 20.95
N PRO A 312 -34.70 -16.72 19.61
CA PRO A 312 -35.49 -17.63 18.79
C PRO A 312 -35.11 -19.07 19.13
N VAL A 313 -36.12 -19.88 19.42
CA VAL A 313 -35.99 -21.33 19.55
C VAL A 313 -35.86 -21.89 18.13
N GLU A 314 -34.64 -22.23 17.71
CA GLU A 314 -34.44 -23.10 16.55
C GLU A 314 -34.43 -24.57 17.01
N SER A 315 -35.22 -25.38 16.29
CA SER A 315 -35.30 -26.83 16.40
C SER A 315 -33.94 -27.51 16.19
N PRO A 316 -33.68 -28.69 16.77
CA PRO A 316 -32.35 -29.28 16.86
C PRO A 316 -31.87 -29.70 15.47
N THR A 317 -30.87 -28.99 14.94
CA THR A 317 -30.11 -29.46 13.79
C THR A 317 -29.14 -30.52 14.31
N GLU A 318 -29.23 -31.74 13.79
CA GLU A 318 -28.36 -32.84 14.22
C GLU A 318 -26.89 -32.40 14.17
N THR A 319 -26.25 -32.47 15.33
CA THR A 319 -24.83 -32.18 15.50
C THR A 319 -24.03 -33.17 14.65
N PRO A 320 -23.27 -32.70 13.64
CA PRO A 320 -22.54 -33.63 12.77
C PRO A 320 -21.56 -34.44 13.63
N SER A 321 -21.52 -35.76 13.40
CA SER A 321 -20.67 -36.68 14.16
C SER A 321 -19.20 -36.23 14.09
N GLY A 322 -18.58 -36.03 15.26
CA GLY A 322 -17.21 -35.52 15.38
C GLY A 322 -17.09 -34.01 15.62
N SER A 323 -18.19 -33.26 15.64
CA SER A 323 -18.18 -31.85 16.08
C SER A 323 -18.17 -31.72 17.60
N GLN A 324 -17.56 -30.64 18.07
CA GLN A 324 -17.54 -30.23 19.48
C GLN A 324 -18.67 -29.24 19.72
N THR A 325 -19.21 -29.19 20.94
CA THR A 325 -20.27 -28.22 21.26
C THR A 325 -19.69 -26.80 21.19
N PRO A 326 -20.30 -25.86 20.43
CA PRO A 326 -19.84 -24.48 20.41
C PRO A 326 -19.82 -23.88 21.82
N GLY A 327 -18.73 -23.21 22.20
CA GLY A 327 -18.51 -22.68 23.55
C GLY A 327 -18.03 -23.69 24.59
N SER A 328 -17.92 -24.98 24.25
CA SER A 328 -17.30 -25.96 25.16
C SER A 328 -15.78 -25.76 25.23
N ALA A 329 -15.20 -26.07 26.40
CA ALA A 329 -13.78 -25.93 26.62
C ALA A 329 -12.96 -26.81 25.67
N CYS A 330 -11.89 -26.25 25.12
CA CYS A 330 -10.91 -26.99 24.32
C CYS A 330 -9.56 -27.03 25.04
N SER A 331 -8.89 -28.18 24.99
CA SER A 331 -7.68 -28.44 25.77
C SER A 331 -6.41 -27.80 25.22
N THR A 332 -6.41 -27.41 23.94
CA THR A 332 -5.21 -26.89 23.28
C THR A 332 -5.56 -25.76 22.32
N GLU A 333 -5.17 -24.55 22.71
CA GLU A 333 -5.42 -23.32 21.96
C GLU A 333 -4.87 -23.42 20.53
N GLY A 334 -5.64 -22.92 19.56
CA GLY A 334 -5.27 -22.90 18.14
C GLY A 334 -5.50 -24.21 17.39
N TYR A 335 -5.95 -25.28 18.05
CA TYR A 335 -6.25 -26.54 17.36
C TYR A 335 -7.51 -26.43 16.50
N TRP A 336 -7.48 -27.13 15.36
CA TRP A 336 -8.59 -27.24 14.44
C TRP A 336 -9.28 -28.58 14.63
N ASN A 337 -10.59 -28.63 14.41
CA ASN A 337 -11.37 -29.84 14.31
C ASN A 337 -12.04 -29.90 12.94
N CYS A 338 -11.52 -30.71 12.01
CA CYS A 338 -12.18 -30.94 10.73
C CYS A 338 -13.25 -32.04 10.88
N ILE A 339 -14.49 -31.73 10.51
CA ILE A 339 -15.67 -32.55 10.69
C ILE A 339 -16.14 -33.07 9.34
N GLY A 340 -16.04 -34.39 9.14
CA GLY A 340 -16.53 -35.07 7.93
C GLY A 340 -15.90 -34.59 6.62
N GLY A 341 -14.77 -33.88 6.68
CA GLY A 341 -14.06 -33.32 5.54
C GLY A 341 -14.73 -32.12 4.87
N SER A 342 -15.91 -31.69 5.33
CA SER A 342 -16.66 -30.58 4.72
C SER A 342 -16.97 -29.44 5.68
N ALA A 343 -16.66 -29.58 6.96
CA ALA A 343 -16.82 -28.55 7.96
C ALA A 343 -15.64 -28.51 8.91
N PHE A 344 -15.47 -27.42 9.65
CA PHE A 344 -14.42 -27.28 10.65
C PHE A 344 -14.85 -26.43 11.85
N GLN A 345 -14.13 -26.57 12.95
CA GLN A 345 -14.16 -25.69 14.12
C GLN A 345 -12.73 -25.33 14.53
N ARG A 346 -12.57 -24.23 15.26
CA ARG A 346 -11.29 -23.82 15.83
C ARG A 346 -11.41 -23.61 17.33
N CYS A 347 -10.41 -24.07 18.06
CA CYS A 347 -10.20 -23.75 19.46
C CYS A 347 -9.59 -22.36 19.55
N ALA A 348 -10.35 -21.41 20.08
CA ALA A 348 -9.92 -20.04 20.28
C ALA A 348 -10.43 -19.52 21.62
N SER A 349 -9.56 -18.85 22.38
CA SER A 349 -9.85 -18.36 23.73
C SER A 349 -10.30 -19.48 24.69
N GLY A 350 -9.73 -20.67 24.55
CA GLY A 350 -10.05 -21.83 25.39
C GLY A 350 -11.40 -22.49 25.11
N VAL A 351 -12.13 -22.08 24.06
CA VAL A 351 -13.42 -22.68 23.67
C VAL A 351 -13.50 -23.02 22.18
N TRP A 352 -14.35 -24.00 21.83
CA TRP A 352 -14.63 -24.36 20.44
C TRP A 352 -15.57 -23.37 19.76
N SER A 353 -15.23 -22.95 18.54
CA SER A 353 -16.10 -22.14 17.69
C SER A 353 -17.36 -22.87 17.25
N PRO A 354 -18.39 -22.15 16.74
CA PRO A 354 -19.43 -22.77 15.92
C PRO A 354 -18.85 -23.55 14.73
N VAL A 355 -19.60 -24.52 14.23
CA VAL A 355 -19.23 -25.30 13.04
C VAL A 355 -19.32 -24.41 11.80
N GLN A 356 -18.23 -24.33 11.05
CA GLN A 356 -18.16 -23.59 9.78
C GLN A 356 -17.97 -24.56 8.62
N GLN A 357 -18.55 -24.26 7.45
CA GLN A 357 -18.33 -25.08 6.26
C GLN A 357 -16.98 -24.75 5.63
N VAL A 358 -16.31 -25.75 5.06
CA VAL A 358 -15.17 -25.51 4.17
C VAL A 358 -15.65 -24.86 2.87
N ALA A 359 -14.79 -24.09 2.20
CA ALA A 359 -15.14 -23.44 0.96
C ALA A 359 -15.58 -24.45 -0.12
N ALA A 360 -16.53 -24.06 -0.97
CA ALA A 360 -17.01 -24.91 -2.06
C ALA A 360 -15.84 -25.39 -2.93
N GLY A 361 -15.79 -26.71 -3.21
CA GLY A 361 -14.71 -27.33 -3.98
C GLY A 361 -13.45 -27.70 -3.18
N THR A 362 -13.46 -27.49 -1.85
CA THR A 362 -12.38 -27.92 -0.95
C THR A 362 -12.87 -28.99 0.03
N SER A 363 -11.94 -29.74 0.62
CA SER A 363 -12.19 -30.64 1.74
C SER A 363 -11.03 -30.58 2.72
N CYS A 364 -11.29 -30.77 4.01
CA CYS A 364 -10.23 -30.91 5.01
C CYS A 364 -10.02 -32.37 5.41
N THR A 365 -8.87 -32.69 6.02
CA THR A 365 -8.64 -34.03 6.59
C THR A 365 -9.32 -34.12 7.96
N SER A 366 -10.30 -35.02 8.11
CA SER A 366 -11.07 -35.17 9.35
C SER A 366 -10.19 -35.43 10.57
N GLY A 367 -10.51 -34.78 11.69
CA GLY A 367 -9.81 -34.95 12.96
C GLY A 367 -9.43 -33.64 13.63
N ILE A 368 -8.92 -33.76 14.87
CA ILE A 368 -8.41 -32.65 15.67
C ILE A 368 -6.89 -32.57 15.53
N SER A 369 -6.37 -31.44 15.09
CA SER A 369 -4.93 -31.25 14.88
C SER A 369 -4.51 -29.78 14.99
N ALA A 370 -3.22 -29.54 15.26
CA ALA A 370 -2.65 -28.20 15.32
C ALA A 370 -2.75 -27.45 13.97
N ASN A 371 -2.80 -28.18 12.86
CA ASN A 371 -2.94 -27.64 11.51
C ASN A 371 -4.16 -28.25 10.83
N ILE A 372 -4.83 -27.48 9.97
CA ILE A 372 -5.89 -27.97 9.09
C ILE A 372 -5.39 -27.96 7.65
N ASN A 373 -5.40 -29.12 7.00
CA ASN A 373 -4.99 -29.24 5.61
C ASN A 373 -6.22 -29.22 4.72
N PHE A 374 -6.38 -28.15 3.94
CA PHE A 374 -7.40 -28.07 2.90
C PHE A 374 -6.84 -28.61 1.59
N VAL A 375 -7.55 -29.57 1.00
CA VAL A 375 -7.24 -30.12 -0.32
C VAL A 375 -8.38 -29.81 -1.28
N LYS A 376 -8.05 -29.57 -2.55
CA LYS A 376 -9.05 -29.46 -3.60
C LYS A 376 -9.80 -30.79 -3.67
N ARG A 377 -11.13 -30.74 -3.64
CA ARG A 377 -11.97 -31.93 -3.74
C ARG A 377 -11.81 -32.50 -5.14
N THR A 378 -10.96 -33.51 -5.32
CA THR A 378 -10.82 -34.26 -6.58
C THR A 378 -12.06 -35.14 -6.77
N GLY A 379 -13.15 -34.52 -7.19
CA GLY A 379 -14.34 -35.22 -7.63
C GLY A 379 -14.07 -35.91 -8.96
N GLY A 380 -13.90 -37.23 -8.93
CA GLY A 380 -14.15 -38.06 -10.10
C GLY A 380 -15.60 -37.85 -10.54
N PHE A 381 -15.78 -37.24 -11.70
CA PHE A 381 -17.09 -37.09 -12.32
C PHE A 381 -17.61 -38.47 -12.75
N THR A 382 -18.33 -39.19 -11.88
CA THR A 382 -19.43 -40.02 -12.39
C THR A 382 -20.58 -39.10 -12.75
N HIS A 383 -20.55 -38.62 -13.99
CA HIS A 383 -21.68 -38.00 -14.66
C HIS A 383 -22.79 -39.05 -14.80
N LEU A 384 -23.58 -39.29 -13.76
CA LEU A 384 -24.84 -40.00 -13.92
C LEU A 384 -25.88 -39.00 -14.43
N ALA A 385 -26.07 -39.06 -15.74
CA ALA A 385 -27.01 -38.27 -16.52
C ALA A 385 -28.40 -38.21 -15.85
N ARG A 386 -28.77 -37.01 -15.39
CA ARG A 386 -30.16 -36.63 -15.12
C ARG A 386 -30.55 -35.53 -16.09
N HIS A 387 -30.70 -35.86 -17.36
CA HIS A 387 -31.50 -35.09 -18.30
C HIS A 387 -31.99 -36.02 -19.42
N HIS A 388 -33.10 -36.70 -19.18
CA HIS A 388 -34.07 -37.08 -20.21
C HIS A 388 -35.37 -37.52 -19.53
N ALA A 389 -36.26 -36.56 -19.30
CA ALA A 389 -37.65 -36.85 -18.96
C ALA A 389 -38.57 -35.69 -19.35
N MET A 390 -38.56 -35.28 -20.63
CA MET A 390 -39.74 -34.67 -21.27
C MET A 390 -39.70 -35.01 -22.77
N HIS A 391 -40.88 -35.33 -23.32
CA HIS A 391 -41.18 -35.71 -24.71
C HIS A 391 -40.86 -37.14 -25.16
N ARG A 392 -41.72 -38.09 -24.76
CA ARG A 392 -42.39 -39.03 -25.68
C ARG A 392 -43.41 -39.87 -24.94
N SER A 393 -44.70 -39.59 -25.17
CA SER A 393 -45.79 -40.56 -25.13
C SER A 393 -47.12 -39.85 -25.40
N ARG A 394 -47.51 -39.86 -26.68
CA ARG A 394 -48.92 -39.94 -27.12
C ARG A 394 -48.92 -40.03 -28.65
N HIS A 395 -48.83 -41.26 -29.15
CA HIS A 395 -49.66 -41.75 -30.25
C HIS A 395 -49.45 -43.26 -30.46
N ALA A 396 -50.55 -43.95 -30.76
CA ALA A 396 -50.78 -45.37 -31.10
C ALA A 396 -50.80 -46.34 -29.89
N MET A 397 -51.82 -47.18 -29.64
CA MET A 397 -52.98 -47.64 -30.42
C MET A 397 -54.00 -48.33 -29.49
N HIS A 398 -55.24 -48.42 -29.98
CA HIS A 398 -56.47 -49.05 -29.48
C HIS A 398 -57.36 -48.24 -28.53
#